data_AF-A0A455U8Q8-F1
#
_entry.id   AF-A0A455U8Q8-F1
#
_cell.length_a   1.000
_cell.length_b   1.000
_cell.length_c   1.000
_cell.angle_alpha   90.00
_cell.angle_beta   90.00
_cell.angle_gamma   90.00
#
_symmetry.space_group_name_H-M   'P 1'
#
loop_
_entity.id
_entity.type
_entity.pdbx_description
1 polymer ?
#
loop_
_entity_poly.entity_id
_entity_poly.type
_entity_poly.pdbx_seq_one_letter_code
_entity_poly.pdbx_strand_id
1 'polypeptide(L)' 'MIVLGLPKTRNTILTNNDIFRRIRYTFDLKDSTIVDIFALAEVSVTQQQVTAWLKKDEDDALSP' A
#
# COMPACT_ATOMS: atom_id res chain seq x y z
N MET A 1 20.93 34.75 9.73
CA MET A 1 21.01 33.28 9.58
C MET A 1 19.60 32.74 9.63
N ILE A 2 18.95 32.56 8.47
CA ILE A 2 17.57 32.07 8.38
C ILE A 2 17.67 30.61 7.97
N VAL A 3 17.46 29.69 8.90
CA VAL A 3 17.26 28.28 8.58
C VAL A 3 15.78 28.14 8.20
N LEU A 4 15.43 28.51 6.97
CA LEU A 4 14.16 28.13 6.35
C LEU A 4 14.20 26.61 6.22
N GLY A 5 13.47 25.91 7.10
CA GLY A 5 13.25 24.47 6.96
C GLY A 5 12.66 24.22 5.59
N LEU A 6 13.46 23.63 4.70
CA LEU A 6 13.01 23.25 3.37
C LEU A 6 11.76 22.38 3.53
N PRO A 7 10.69 22.62 2.73
CA PRO A 7 9.51 21.76 2.78
C PRO A 7 9.99 20.32 2.60
N LYS A 8 9.61 19.42 3.52
CA LYS A 8 9.81 17.98 3.33
C LYS A 8 9.22 17.68 1.95
N THR A 9 10.07 17.48 0.95
CA THR A 9 9.64 16.92 -0.33
C THR A 9 8.94 15.63 0.07
N ARG A 10 7.60 15.56 -0.10
CA ARG A 10 6.90 14.29 0.06
C ARG A 10 7.67 13.33 -0.83
N ASN A 11 8.43 12.43 -0.21
CA ASN A 11 9.19 11.46 -0.94
C ASN A 11 8.17 10.47 -1.46
N THR A 12 7.55 10.79 -2.61
CA THR A 12 6.51 9.98 -3.23
C THR A 12 7.17 8.81 -3.96
N ILE A 13 7.95 8.02 -3.23
CA ILE A 13 8.40 6.72 -3.73
C ILE A 13 7.15 5.85 -3.80
N LEU A 14 6.79 5.43 -5.00
CA LEU A 14 5.69 4.51 -5.25
C LEU A 14 6.04 3.14 -4.65
N THR A 15 5.34 2.72 -3.60
CA THR A 15 5.58 1.42 -2.96
C THR A 15 4.83 0.30 -3.69
N ASN A 16 5.20 -0.97 -3.42
CA ASN A 16 4.43 -2.11 -3.90
C ASN A 16 2.96 -2.06 -3.43
N ASN A 17 2.73 -1.61 -2.19
CA ASN A 17 1.38 -1.42 -1.66
C ASN A 17 0.62 -0.31 -2.39
N ASP A 18 1.30 0.76 -2.83
CA ASP A 18 0.68 1.80 -3.67
C ASP A 18 0.26 1.27 -5.04
N ILE A 19 1.14 0.51 -5.71
CA ILE A 19 0.83 -0.13 -6.99
C ILE A 19 -0.36 -1.07 -6.80
N PHE A 20 -0.32 -1.88 -5.76
CA PHE A 20 -1.35 -2.86 -5.47
C PHE A 20 -2.71 -2.20 -5.17
N ARG A 21 -2.73 -1.12 -4.37
CA ARG A 21 -3.94 -0.31 -4.15
C ARG A 21 -4.49 0.25 -5.47
N ARG A 22 -3.63 0.78 -6.34
CA ARG A 22 -4.05 1.31 -7.65
C ARG A 22 -4.71 0.23 -8.50
N ILE A 23 -4.11 -0.95 -8.59
CA ILE A 23 -4.68 -2.09 -9.35
C ILE A 23 -6.04 -2.46 -8.77
N ARG A 24 -6.14 -2.66 -7.44
CA ARG A 24 -7.41 -2.99 -6.78
C ARG A 24 -8.53 -2.01 -7.15
N TYR A 25 -8.29 -0.71 -6.99
CA TYR A 25 -9.33 0.30 -7.20
C TYR A 25 -9.63 0.55 -8.67
N THR A 26 -8.63 0.45 -9.55
CA THR A 26 -8.83 0.63 -11.01
C THR A 26 -9.77 -0.43 -11.59
N PHE A 27 -9.71 -1.65 -11.07
CA PHE A 27 -10.50 -2.79 -11.53
C PHE A 27 -11.68 -3.13 -10.59
N ASP A 28 -11.95 -2.30 -9.57
CA ASP A 28 -12.99 -2.53 -8.55
C ASP A 28 -12.97 -3.96 -7.94
N LEU A 29 -11.77 -4.43 -7.60
CA LEU A 29 -11.57 -5.78 -7.06
C LEU A 29 -11.96 -5.86 -5.58
N LYS A 30 -12.81 -6.84 -5.25
CA LYS A 30 -13.14 -7.22 -3.87
C LYS A 30 -12.02 -8.06 -3.26
N ASP A 31 -11.88 -8.01 -1.92
CA ASP A 31 -10.87 -8.76 -1.18
C ASP A 31 -10.94 -10.28 -1.47
N SER A 32 -12.14 -10.84 -1.63
CA SER A 32 -12.33 -12.24 -2.03
C SER A 32 -11.77 -12.54 -3.43
N THR A 33 -12.01 -11.65 -4.39
CA THR A 33 -11.50 -11.81 -5.76
C THR A 33 -9.98 -11.76 -5.79
N ILE A 34 -9.36 -10.92 -4.95
CA ILE A 34 -7.91 -10.89 -4.81
C ILE A 34 -7.40 -12.24 -4.29
N VAL A 35 -8.02 -12.81 -3.25
CA VAL A 35 -7.65 -14.15 -2.75
C VAL A 35 -7.72 -15.19 -3.86
N ASP A 36 -8.79 -15.18 -4.66
CA ASP A 36 -8.95 -16.11 -5.79
C ASP A 36 -7.84 -15.94 -6.83
N ILE A 37 -7.45 -14.70 -7.15
CA ILE A 37 -6.35 -14.40 -8.08
C ILE A 37 -5.02 -14.96 -7.58
N PHE A 38 -4.72 -14.82 -6.28
CA PHE A 38 -3.50 -15.38 -5.69
C PHE A 38 -3.51 -16.92 -5.70
N ALA A 39 -4.68 -17.53 -5.50
CA ALA A 39 -4.83 -18.99 -5.58
C ALA A 39 -4.54 -19.54 -6.99
N LEU A 40 -4.84 -18.79 -8.05
CA LEU A 40 -4.47 -19.16 -9.44
C LEU A 40 -2.96 -19.23 -9.64
N ALA A 41 -2.18 -18.52 -8.82
CA ALA A 41 -0.73 -18.56 -8.81
C ALA A 41 -0.16 -19.56 -7.79
N GLU A 42 -0.99 -20.45 -7.23
CA GLU A 42 -0.64 -21.40 -6.17
C GLU A 42 -0.15 -20.72 -4.88
N VAL A 43 -0.57 -19.47 -4.63
CA VAL A 43 -0.24 -18.73 -3.42
C VAL A 43 -1.46 -18.64 -2.50
N SER A 44 -1.36 -19.25 -1.32
CA SER A 44 -2.39 -19.16 -0.30
C SER A 44 -2.29 -17.84 0.46
N VAL A 45 -3.30 -16.99 0.34
CA VAL A 45 -3.43 -15.72 1.07
C VAL A 45 -4.79 -15.63 1.76
N THR A 46 -4.86 -14.98 2.92
CA THR A 46 -6.14 -14.74 3.61
C THR A 46 -6.70 -13.36 3.26
N GLN A 47 -8.02 -13.20 3.35
CA GLN A 47 -8.65 -11.87 3.19
C GLN A 47 -8.06 -10.85 4.18
N GLN A 48 -7.77 -11.27 5.42
CA GLN A 48 -7.16 -10.42 6.44
C GLN A 48 -5.77 -9.92 6.03
N GLN A 49 -4.95 -10.77 5.40
CA GLN A 49 -3.65 -10.39 4.85
C GLN A 49 -3.80 -9.38 3.71
N VAL A 50 -4.75 -9.62 2.79
CA VAL A 50 -5.05 -8.69 1.69
C VAL A 50 -5.46 -7.32 2.23
N THR A 51 -6.37 -7.27 3.21
CA THR A 51 -6.77 -6.02 3.85
C THR A 51 -5.59 -5.34 4.54
N ALA A 52 -4.68 -6.10 5.17
CA ALA A 52 -3.51 -5.55 5.84
C ALA A 52 -2.53 -4.86 4.86
N TRP A 53 -2.26 -5.44 3.69
CA TRP A 53 -1.39 -4.82 2.66
C TRP A 53 -1.97 -3.54 2.07
N LEU A 54 -3.29 -3.40 2.12
CA LEU A 54 -4.01 -2.27 1.55
C LEU A 54 -4.22 -1.12 2.55
N LYS A 55 -3.84 -1.33 3.82
CA LYS A 55 -3.74 -0.22 4.78
C LYS A 55 -2.73 0.79 4.25
N LYS A 56 -3.07 2.06 4.42
CA LYS A 56 -2.11 3.12 4.20
C LYS A 56 -1.03 2.95 5.26
N ASP A 57 0.23 2.99 4.85
CA ASP A 57 1.31 3.20 5.79
C ASP A 57 1.06 4.60 6.35
N GLU A 58 0.49 4.67 7.56
CA GLU A 58 0.59 5.86 8.38
C GLU A 58 2.08 6.13 8.41
N ASP A 59 2.47 7.28 7.87
CA ASP A 59 3.82 7.82 7.92
C ASP A 59 4.36 7.45 9.31
N ASP A 60 5.30 6.49 9.38
CA ASP A 60 6.14 6.31 10.57
C ASP A 60 6.93 7.61 10.61
N ALA A 61 6.28 8.65 11.12
CA ALA A 61 6.86 9.87 11.57
C ALA A 61 7.80 9.40 12.67
N LEU A 62 9.03 9.05 12.25
CA LEU A 62 10.21 8.71 13.05
C LEU A 62 9.92 9.07 14.50
N SER A 63 9.32 8.13 15.22
CA SER A 63 9.28 8.25 16.67
C SER A 63 10.74 8.04 17.06
N PRO A 64 11.36 9.03 17.72
CA PRO A 64 12.78 8.98 18.03
C PRO A 64 13.14 7.75 18.88
#